data_AF-A0A151XFH2-F1
#
_entry.id   AF-A0A151XFH2-F1
#
_cell.length_a   1.000
_cell.length_b   1.000
_cell.length_c   1.000
_cell.angle_alpha   90.00
_cell.angle_beta   90.00
_cell.angle_gamma   90.00
#
_symmetry.space_group_name_H-M   'P 1'
#
loop_
_entity.id
_entity.type
_entity.pdbx_description
1 polymer ?
#
loop_
_entity_poly.entity_id
_entity_poly.type
_entity_poly.pdbx_seq_one_letter_code
_entity_poly.pdbx_strand_id
1 'polypeptide(L)'
;MAERAIRSFTEKARSLLADANLPKFMWAECVSTTCYLSNLVTTRDLKKTSYELWYGKEPSIEHLRAFGYDAFVRISKQKRNKFDKKVRKGQLIGYGPSTKLYRIYFQDLQDVRIVRDVKFNEEKQNSFYVEDEMKSLSTSDETYELKKMILLKS
;
A
#
# COMPACT_ATOMS: atom_id res chain seq x y z
N MET A 1 -6.65 16.16 -22.94
CA MET A 1 -6.26 15.96 -21.51
C MET A 1 -6.42 14.51 -21.07
N ALA A 2 -7.50 13.81 -21.45
CA ALA A 2 -7.76 12.42 -21.07
C ALA A 2 -6.59 11.46 -21.37
N GLU A 3 -6.03 11.51 -22.58
CA GLU A 3 -4.92 10.61 -22.98
C GLU A 3 -3.68 10.75 -22.07
N ARG A 4 -3.31 11.99 -21.70
CA ARG A 4 -2.17 12.25 -20.80
C ARG A 4 -2.41 11.68 -19.40
N ALA A 5 -3.63 11.83 -18.87
CA ALA A 5 -3.99 11.29 -17.56
C ALA A 5 -3.98 9.76 -17.56
N ILE A 6 -4.56 9.12 -18.58
CA ILE A 6 -4.58 7.66 -18.73
C ILE A 6 -3.16 7.10 -18.81
N ARG A 7 -2.28 7.75 -19.58
CA ARG A 7 -0.87 7.36 -19.66
C ARG A 7 -0.20 7.45 -18.28
N SER A 8 -0.39 8.57 -17.57
CA SER A 8 0.18 8.76 -16.23
C SER A 8 -0.32 7.71 -15.23
N PHE A 9 -1.61 7.38 -15.25
CA PHE A 9 -2.16 6.34 -14.38
C PHE A 9 -1.62 4.96 -14.70
N THR A 10 -1.46 4.64 -15.98
CA THR A 10 -0.88 3.37 -16.41
C THR A 10 0.58 3.24 -15.95
N GLU A 11 1.41 4.28 -16.08
CA GLU A 11 2.79 4.24 -15.60
C GLU A 11 2.87 4.04 -14.08
N LYS A 12 2.11 4.82 -13.30
CA LYS A 12 2.05 4.67 -11.84
C LYS A 12 1.56 3.28 -11.42
N ALA A 13 0.55 2.74 -12.12
CA ALA A 13 0.04 1.41 -11.87
C ALA A 13 1.09 0.32 -12.15
N ARG A 14 1.94 0.48 -13.17
CA ARG A 14 3.08 -0.42 -13.41
C ARG A 14 4.09 -0.38 -12.27
N SER A 15 4.40 0.81 -11.75
CA SER A 15 5.26 0.96 -10.57
C SER A 15 4.67 0.25 -9.35
N LEU A 16 3.39 0.45 -9.04
CA LEU A 16 2.71 -0.25 -7.94
C LEU A 16 2.71 -1.77 -8.11
N LEU A 17 2.53 -2.26 -9.34
CA LEU A 17 2.54 -3.69 -9.63
C LEU A 17 3.91 -4.32 -9.39
N ALA A 18 4.97 -3.61 -9.80
CA ALA A 18 6.35 -4.06 -9.59
C ALA A 18 6.74 -4.01 -8.10
N ASP A 19 6.41 -2.92 -7.41
CA ASP A 19 6.71 -2.70 -5.99
C ASP A 19 6.04 -3.75 -5.09
N ALA A 20 4.75 -4.03 -5.33
CA ALA A 20 4.01 -5.03 -4.58
C ALA A 20 4.29 -6.49 -5.00
N ASN A 21 5.14 -6.71 -6.02
CA ASN A 21 5.42 -8.01 -6.63
C ASN A 21 4.14 -8.78 -7.02
N LEU A 22 3.18 -8.09 -7.65
CA LEU A 22 1.89 -8.64 -8.04
C LEU A 22 1.93 -9.25 -9.45
N PRO A 23 1.08 -10.26 -9.74
CA PRO A 23 0.98 -10.80 -11.08
C PRO A 23 0.32 -9.80 -12.04
N LYS A 24 0.72 -9.84 -13.31
CA LYS A 24 0.30 -8.87 -14.35
C LYS A 24 -1.21 -8.70 -14.50
N PHE A 25 -2.00 -9.75 -14.24
CA PHE A 25 -3.46 -9.68 -14.37
C PHE A 25 -4.12 -8.72 -13.36
N MET A 26 -3.39 -8.31 -12.30
CA MET A 26 -3.86 -7.34 -11.30
C MET A 26 -3.74 -5.88 -11.73
N TRP A 27 -3.32 -5.61 -12.97
CA TRP A 27 -3.13 -4.24 -13.47
C TRP A 27 -4.37 -3.34 -13.25
N ALA A 28 -5.58 -3.87 -13.38
CA ALA A 28 -6.82 -3.11 -13.20
C ALA A 28 -6.98 -2.58 -11.76
N GLU A 29 -6.57 -3.37 -10.76
CA GLU A 29 -6.58 -2.99 -9.34
C GLU A 29 -5.57 -1.88 -9.04
N CYS A 30 -4.37 -1.99 -9.63
CA CYS A 30 -3.33 -0.97 -9.53
C CYS A 30 -3.78 0.36 -10.17
N VAL A 31 -4.42 0.31 -11.35
CA VAL A 31 -4.97 1.50 -12.01
C VAL A 31 -6.08 2.14 -11.19
N SER A 32 -7.02 1.33 -10.67
CA SER A 32 -8.09 1.81 -9.79
C SER A 32 -7.53 2.51 -8.55
N THR A 33 -6.52 1.91 -7.91
CA THR A 33 -5.88 2.49 -6.72
C THR A 33 -5.13 3.77 -7.05
N THR A 34 -4.43 3.81 -8.18
CA THR A 34 -3.74 5.01 -8.65
C THR A 34 -4.72 6.16 -8.88
N CYS A 35 -5.85 5.89 -9.53
CA CYS A 35 -6.91 6.87 -9.75
C CYS A 35 -7.49 7.37 -8.42
N TYR A 36 -7.79 6.45 -7.51
CA TYR A 36 -8.27 6.76 -6.17
C TYR A 36 -7.31 7.70 -5.42
N LEU A 37 -6.03 7.34 -5.32
CA LEU A 37 -5.01 8.15 -4.65
C LEU A 37 -4.84 9.50 -5.34
N SER A 38 -4.87 9.55 -6.67
CA SER A 38 -4.75 10.80 -7.42
C SER A 38 -5.89 11.78 -7.15
N ASN A 39 -7.09 11.29 -6.80
CA ASN A 39 -8.23 12.15 -6.45
C ASN A 39 -8.12 12.74 -5.03
N LEU A 40 -7.29 12.12 -4.19
CA LEU A 40 -7.04 12.54 -2.80
C LEU A 40 -5.82 13.46 -2.66
N VAL A 41 -4.96 13.53 -3.68
CA VAL A 41 -3.79 14.42 -3.68
C VAL A 41 -4.18 15.78 -4.25
N THR A 42 -3.64 16.86 -3.68
CA THR A 42 -3.83 18.21 -4.19
C THR A 42 -3.11 18.38 -5.52
N THR A 43 -3.76 19.05 -6.47
CA THR A 43 -3.13 19.42 -7.75
C THR A 43 -2.24 20.64 -7.54
N ARG A 44 -1.05 20.70 -8.17
CA ARG A 44 -0.08 21.80 -7.96
C ARG A 44 -0.67 23.21 -8.06
N ASP A 45 -1.66 23.40 -8.92
CA ASP A 45 -2.25 24.72 -9.19
C ASP A 45 -3.42 25.07 -8.26
N LEU A 46 -3.98 24.08 -7.55
CA LEU A 46 -5.13 24.25 -6.67
C LEU A 46 -4.79 23.69 -5.29
N LYS A 47 -4.90 24.53 -4.25
CA LYS A 47 -4.73 24.12 -2.84
C LYS A 47 -5.83 23.15 -2.34
N LYS A 48 -6.59 22.54 -3.25
CA LYS A 48 -7.73 21.65 -2.98
C LYS A 48 -7.55 20.34 -3.72
N THR A 49 -8.10 19.27 -3.17
CA THR A 49 -8.10 17.94 -3.81
C THR A 49 -9.20 17.85 -4.87
N SER A 50 -9.03 17.00 -5.88
CA SER A 50 -10.12 16.75 -6.86
C SER A 50 -11.39 16.25 -6.16
N TYR A 51 -11.24 15.49 -5.07
CA TYR A 51 -12.33 15.07 -4.22
C TYR A 51 -13.07 16.26 -3.58
N GLU A 52 -12.36 17.23 -3.01
CA GLU A 52 -12.97 18.46 -2.46
C GLU A 52 -13.68 19.28 -3.53
N LEU A 53 -13.09 19.42 -4.71
CA LEU A 53 -13.70 20.18 -5.80
C LEU A 53 -15.02 19.57 -6.25
N TRP A 54 -15.12 18.23 -6.20
CA TRP A 54 -16.32 17.51 -6.64
C TRP A 54 -17.39 17.39 -5.54
N TYR A 55 -16.98 17.10 -4.31
CA TYR A 55 -17.89 16.79 -3.19
C TYR A 55 -18.05 17.93 -2.18
N GLY A 56 -17.28 19.02 -2.31
CA GLY A 56 -17.32 20.17 -1.40
C GLY A 56 -16.80 19.88 0.01
N LYS A 57 -16.15 18.73 0.24
CA LYS A 57 -15.69 18.26 1.55
C LYS A 57 -14.27 17.71 1.45
N GLU A 58 -13.46 18.00 2.46
CA GLU A 58 -12.12 17.42 2.62
C GLU A 58 -12.18 15.88 2.73
N PRO A 59 -11.36 15.16 1.95
CA PRO A 59 -11.32 13.71 2.07
C PRO A 59 -10.68 13.31 3.41
N SER A 60 -11.26 12.29 4.04
CA SER A 60 -10.57 11.59 5.13
C SER A 60 -9.41 10.79 4.58
N ILE A 61 -8.21 10.93 5.15
CA ILE A 61 -7.01 10.17 4.78
C ILE A 61 -6.63 9.10 5.81
N GLU A 62 -7.34 9.02 6.94
CA GLU A 62 -7.03 8.11 8.06
C GLU A 62 -7.03 6.63 7.66
N HIS A 63 -7.82 6.26 6.65
CA HIS A 63 -7.91 4.89 6.14
C HIS A 63 -6.83 4.56 5.09
N LEU A 64 -6.03 5.53 4.65
CA LEU A 64 -4.98 5.26 3.68
C LEU A 64 -3.90 4.36 4.30
N ARG A 65 -3.50 3.36 3.53
CA ARG A 65 -2.43 2.42 3.89
C ARG A 65 -1.57 2.17 2.66
N ALA A 66 -0.31 1.84 2.89
CA ALA A 66 0.62 1.58 1.81
C ALA A 66 0.15 0.38 0.98
N PHE A 67 0.16 0.57 -0.34
CA PHE A 67 -0.18 -0.49 -1.28
C PHE A 67 0.80 -1.65 -1.15
N GLY A 68 0.35 -2.89 -1.36
CA GLY A 68 1.22 -4.05 -1.27
C GLY A 68 1.52 -4.52 0.16
N TYR A 69 1.00 -3.87 1.20
CA TYR A 69 1.28 -4.27 2.58
C TYR A 69 0.57 -5.57 2.97
N ASP A 70 1.22 -6.30 3.87
CA ASP A 70 0.68 -7.50 4.49
C ASP A 70 -0.58 -7.14 5.30
N ALA A 71 -1.70 -7.75 4.90
CA ALA A 71 -3.02 -7.57 5.47
C ALA A 71 -3.46 -8.84 6.18
N PHE A 72 -3.90 -8.72 7.42
CA PHE A 72 -4.39 -9.81 8.26
C PHE A 72 -5.89 -9.66 8.43
N VAL A 73 -6.64 -10.54 7.75
CA VAL A 73 -8.10 -10.52 7.72
C VAL A 73 -8.66 -11.53 8.71
N ARG A 74 -9.58 -11.09 9.58
CA ARG A 74 -10.24 -11.96 10.53
C ARG A 74 -11.24 -12.89 9.84
N ILE A 75 -11.11 -14.20 10.07
CA ILE A 75 -12.07 -15.19 9.57
C ILE A 75 -13.26 -15.25 10.54
N SER A 76 -14.48 -15.15 9.99
CA SER A 76 -15.72 -15.24 10.77
C SER A 76 -15.81 -16.55 11.57
N LYS A 77 -16.37 -16.48 12.78
CA LYS A 77 -16.58 -17.65 13.65
C LYS A 77 -17.42 -18.74 12.97
N GLN A 78 -18.33 -18.38 12.08
CA GLN A 78 -19.20 -19.33 11.37
C GLN A 78 -18.46 -20.16 10.32
N LYS A 79 -17.29 -19.69 9.84
CA LYS A 79 -16.50 -20.35 8.79
C LYS A 79 -15.30 -21.10 9.36
N ARG A 80 -15.26 -21.34 10.67
CA ARG A 80 -14.10 -21.92 11.36
C ARG A 80 -14.54 -22.83 12.51
N ASN A 81 -13.88 -23.97 12.66
CA ASN A 81 -13.97 -24.87 13.81
C ASN A 81 -13.02 -24.42 14.94
N LYS A 82 -13.10 -25.10 16.10
CA LYS A 82 -12.34 -24.73 17.33
C LYS A 82 -10.83 -24.61 17.11
N PHE A 83 -10.26 -25.41 16.20
CA PHE A 83 -8.82 -25.47 15.91
C PHE A 83 -8.41 -24.81 14.59
N ASP A 84 -9.35 -24.19 13.88
CA ASP A 84 -9.04 -23.55 12.60
C ASP A 84 -8.34 -22.21 12.79
N LYS A 85 -7.56 -21.81 11.78
CA LYS A 85 -6.90 -20.50 11.73
C LYS A 85 -7.93 -19.38 11.90
N LYS A 86 -7.61 -18.42 12.77
CA LYS A 86 -8.50 -17.28 13.09
C LYS A 86 -8.35 -16.11 12.12
N VAL A 87 -7.24 -16.07 11.41
CA VAL A 87 -6.81 -14.97 10.56
C VAL A 87 -6.28 -15.54 9.26
N ARG A 88 -6.55 -14.85 8.16
CA ARG A 88 -5.96 -15.12 6.86
C ARG A 88 -5.05 -13.97 6.46
N LYS A 89 -3.86 -14.32 5.96
CA LYS A 89 -2.94 -13.35 5.39
C LYS A 89 -3.36 -13.05 3.94
N GLY A 90 -3.32 -11.78 3.57
CA GLY A 90 -3.47 -11.29 2.21
C GLY A 90 -2.61 -10.03 2.02
N GLN A 91 -2.78 -9.37 0.89
CA GLN A 91 -2.04 -8.17 0.52
C GLN A 91 -3.02 -7.05 0.16
N LEU A 92 -2.75 -5.81 0.60
CA LEU A 92 -3.56 -4.66 0.20
C LEU A 92 -3.32 -4.33 -1.27
N ILE A 93 -4.38 -4.36 -2.08
CA ILE A 93 -4.32 -4.04 -3.52
C ILE A 93 -5.28 -2.93 -3.92
N GLY A 94 -5.97 -2.32 -2.96
CA GLY A 94 -6.78 -1.14 -3.24
C GLY A 94 -7.85 -0.86 -2.20
N TYR A 95 -8.70 0.10 -2.54
CA TYR A 95 -9.72 0.64 -1.67
C TYR A 95 -11.11 0.27 -2.20
N GLY A 96 -12.02 -0.04 -1.29
CA GLY A 96 -13.41 -0.32 -1.60
C GLY A 96 -14.23 0.95 -1.82
N PRO A 97 -15.53 0.81 -2.10
CA PRO A 97 -16.43 1.95 -2.34
C PRO A 97 -16.67 2.83 -1.09
N SER A 98 -16.29 2.34 0.09
CA SER A 98 -16.39 3.06 1.36
C SER A 98 -15.01 3.15 2.00
N THR A 99 -14.74 4.21 2.73
CA THR A 99 -13.45 4.47 3.41
C THR A 99 -13.01 3.35 4.37
N LYS A 100 -13.95 2.55 4.88
CA LYS A 100 -13.67 1.42 5.78
C LYS A 100 -13.57 0.07 5.08
N LEU A 101 -13.56 0.03 3.75
CA LEU A 101 -13.49 -1.21 2.98
C LEU A 101 -12.20 -1.23 2.18
N TYR A 102 -11.50 -2.35 2.23
CA TYR A 102 -10.24 -2.58 1.52
C TYR A 102 -10.40 -3.72 0.54
N ARG A 103 -9.71 -3.64 -0.60
CA ARG A 103 -9.56 -4.74 -1.56
C ARG A 103 -8.29 -5.49 -1.19
N ILE A 104 -8.47 -6.73 -0.74
CA ILE A 104 -7.37 -7.59 -0.28
C ILE A 104 -7.22 -8.75 -1.25
N TYR A 105 -6.00 -8.94 -1.74
CA TYR A 105 -5.63 -10.09 -2.54
C TYR A 105 -5.20 -11.25 -1.64
N PHE A 106 -5.80 -12.41 -1.87
CA PHE A 106 -5.46 -13.67 -1.21
C PHE A 106 -4.73 -14.57 -2.19
N GLN A 107 -3.41 -14.65 -2.07
CA GLN A 107 -2.58 -15.45 -2.97
C GLN A 107 -2.93 -16.95 -2.94
N ASP A 108 -3.39 -17.46 -1.79
CA ASP A 108 -3.86 -18.84 -1.62
C ASP A 108 -5.13 -19.14 -2.44
N LEU A 109 -5.98 -18.14 -2.64
CA LEU A 109 -7.22 -18.28 -3.40
C LEU A 109 -7.12 -17.75 -4.83
N GLN A 110 -6.05 -17.02 -5.14
CA GLN A 110 -5.95 -16.19 -6.34
C GLN A 110 -7.17 -15.27 -6.53
N ASP A 111 -7.68 -14.73 -5.42
CA ASP A 111 -8.95 -14.00 -5.38
C ASP A 111 -8.80 -12.65 -4.66
N VAL A 112 -9.58 -11.67 -5.10
CA VAL A 112 -9.64 -10.32 -4.53
C VAL A 112 -10.96 -10.17 -3.80
N ARG A 113 -10.89 -9.84 -2.51
CA ARG A 113 -12.10 -9.65 -1.69
C ARG A 113 -12.14 -8.28 -1.05
N ILE A 114 -13.35 -7.76 -0.96
CA ILE A 114 -13.63 -6.53 -0.23
C ILE A 114 -13.83 -6.90 1.24
N VAL A 115 -13.02 -6.34 2.12
CA VAL A 115 -13.00 -6.67 3.55
C VAL A 115 -12.97 -5.38 4.38
N ARG A 116 -13.71 -5.38 5.49
CA ARG A 116 -13.71 -4.28 6.47
C ARG A 116 -12.68 -4.46 7.59
N ASP A 117 -12.66 -5.65 8.17
CA ASP A 117 -11.91 -5.93 9.40
C ASP A 117 -10.53 -6.51 9.06
N VAL A 118 -9.58 -5.59 8.88
CA VAL A 118 -8.21 -5.86 8.44
C VAL A 118 -7.23 -5.20 9.40
N LYS A 119 -6.19 -5.94 9.80
CA LYS A 119 -5.02 -5.39 10.47
C LYS A 119 -3.84 -5.38 9.50
N PHE A 120 -3.17 -4.26 9.35
CA PHE A 120 -1.99 -4.15 8.48
C PHE A 120 -0.73 -4.31 9.32
N ASN A 121 0.28 -4.98 8.76
CA ASN A 121 1.62 -4.98 9.33
C ASN A 121 2.45 -3.93 8.61
N GLU A 122 2.70 -2.82 9.31
CA GLU A 122 3.38 -1.66 8.76
C GLU A 122 4.91 -1.70 8.98
N GLU A 123 5.43 -2.71 9.70
CA GLU A 123 6.84 -2.79 10.09
C GLU A 123 7.77 -3.29 8.97
N LYS A 124 7.22 -3.98 7.96
CA LYS A 124 8.01 -4.69 6.94
C LYS A 124 8.81 -3.83 5.96
N GLN A 125 8.64 -2.51 5.99
CA GLN A 125 9.31 -1.62 5.05
C GLN A 125 10.42 -0.79 5.69
N ASN A 126 10.52 -0.73 7.02
CA ASN A 126 11.63 -0.02 7.64
C ASN A 126 12.98 -0.69 7.32
N SER A 127 13.00 -2.00 7.02
CA SER A 127 14.23 -2.71 6.63
C SER A 127 14.63 -2.49 5.16
N PHE A 128 13.67 -2.31 4.24
CA PHE A 128 13.98 -2.15 2.81
C PHE A 128 14.50 -0.73 2.49
N TYR A 129 13.90 0.30 3.10
CA TYR A 129 14.40 1.67 2.96
C TYR A 129 15.75 1.87 3.64
N VAL A 130 15.99 1.22 4.79
CA VAL A 130 17.30 1.27 5.47
C VAL A 130 18.38 0.58 4.64
N GLU A 131 18.08 -0.53 3.97
CA GLU A 131 19.04 -1.21 3.08
C GLU A 131 19.40 -0.38 1.84
N ASP A 132 18.41 0.25 1.18
CA ASP A 132 18.65 1.12 0.01
C ASP A 132 19.34 2.45 0.40
N GLU A 133 19.00 3.06 1.54
CA GLU A 133 19.73 4.23 2.06
C GLU A 133 21.17 3.87 2.43
N MET A 134 21.40 2.75 3.11
CA MET A 134 22.74 2.27 3.46
C MET A 134 23.59 1.92 2.23
N LYS A 135 22.96 1.52 1.12
CA LYS A 135 23.63 1.25 -0.16
C LYS A 135 23.97 2.53 -0.93
N SER A 136 23.20 3.61 -0.70
CA SER A 136 23.47 4.94 -1.28
C SER A 136 24.53 5.75 -0.50
N LEU A 137 24.76 5.44 0.78
CA LEU A 137 25.74 6.10 1.64
C LEU A 137 27.15 5.47 1.63
N SER A 138 27.36 4.34 0.94
CA SER A 138 28.64 3.62 0.93
C SER A 138 29.71 4.22 0.01
N THR A 139 29.74 5.55 -0.17
CA THR A 139 30.80 6.25 -0.96
C THR A 139 31.70 7.16 -0.10
N SER A 140 31.74 6.98 1.23
CA SER A 140 32.80 7.59 2.04
C SER A 140 33.18 6.75 3.26
N ASP A 141 34.48 6.64 3.49
CA ASP A 141 35.16 5.74 4.44
C ASP A 141 34.94 6.06 5.94
N GLU A 142 34.10 7.04 6.30
CA GLU A 142 33.87 7.46 7.69
C GLU A 142 32.87 6.57 8.47
N THR A 143 32.27 5.56 7.84
CA THR A 143 31.13 4.79 8.40
C THR A 143 31.52 3.64 9.34
N TYR A 144 32.80 3.27 9.43
CA TYR A 144 33.26 2.18 10.29
C TYR A 144 33.23 2.52 11.79
N GLU A 145 33.50 3.77 12.16
CA GLU A 145 33.47 4.18 13.58
C GLU A 145 32.04 4.34 14.12
N LEU A 146 31.11 4.82 13.29
CA LEU A 146 29.69 4.89 13.66
C LEU A 146 29.07 3.49 13.80
N LYS A 147 29.48 2.52 12.97
CA LYS A 147 29.08 1.10 13.09
C LYS A 147 29.52 0.48 14.41
N LYS A 148 30.72 0.86 14.90
CA LYS A 148 31.29 0.34 16.15
C LYS A 148 30.58 0.91 17.38
N MET A 149 30.14 2.18 17.34
CA MET A 149 29.40 2.80 18.45
C MET A 149 27.97 2.28 18.65
N ILE A 150 27.27 1.91 17.58
CA ILE A 150 25.88 1.44 17.66
C ILE A 150 25.81 0.00 18.17
N LEU A 151 26.75 -0.86 17.79
CA LEU A 151 26.77 -2.28 18.19
C LEU A 151 27.32 -2.53 19.61
N LEU A 152 28.06 -1.59 20.20
CA LEU A 152 28.60 -1.71 21.57
C LEU A 152 27.65 -1.21 22.67
N LYS A 153 26.43 -0.74 22.33
CA LYS A 153 25.42 -0.26 23.27
C LYS A 153 24.14 -1.13 23.33
N SER A 154 24.15 -2.34 22.76
CA SER A 154 23.15 -3.40 23.05
C SER A 154 23.76 -4.47 23.95
#